data_AF-A0A3C1WWL5-F1
#
_entry.id   AF-A0A3C1WWL5-F1
#
_cell.length_a   1.000
_cell.length_b   1.000
_cell.length_c   1.000
_cell.angle_alpha   90.00
_cell.angle_beta   90.00
_cell.angle_gamma   90.00
#
_symmetry.space_group_name_H-M   'P 1'
#
loop_
_entity.id
_entity.type
_entity.pdbx_description
1 polymer ?
#
loop_
_entity_poly.entity_id
_entity_poly.type
_entity_poly.pdbx_seq_one_letter_code
_entity_poly.pdbx_strand_id
1 'polypeptide(L)'
;MSNHKNKVPDAFKKNISLKDHQKAAHYAIAKSELGSKDILAQASLLMLLTLGGLISKISNIFDWISSSTLRDVAIILSVMLISSLIDLPFNYYKTFKIDEKFGFNRMTKKLFFSDIYKQIILGLSLGLPILFVALWMLQNAGSYWWLYLWVVWSLFNLLILAIYPTWIAPFFN
;
A
#
# COMPACT_ATOMS: atom_id res chain seq x y z
N MET A 1 3.41 21.87 16.94
CA MET A 1 1.98 21.47 16.85
C MET A 1 1.31 21.22 18.22
N SER A 2 1.76 21.83 19.33
CA SER A 2 1.17 21.61 20.68
C SER A 2 0.26 22.72 21.20
N ASN A 3 0.25 23.92 20.58
CA ASN A 3 -0.37 25.11 21.18
C ASN A 3 -1.92 25.19 21.14
N HIS A 4 -2.62 24.26 20.49
CA HIS A 4 -4.09 24.32 20.36
C HIS A 4 -4.83 23.17 21.09
N LYS A 5 -4.14 22.31 21.84
CA LYS A 5 -4.77 21.18 22.55
C LYS A 5 -5.76 21.58 23.64
N ASN A 6 -5.58 22.77 24.22
CA ASN A 6 -6.28 23.18 25.43
C ASN A 6 -7.48 24.10 25.15
N LYS A 7 -7.82 24.35 23.88
CA LYS A 7 -8.93 25.24 23.54
C LYS A 7 -9.64 24.74 22.30
N VAL A 8 -10.89 24.31 22.49
CA VAL A 8 -11.80 24.03 21.37
C VAL A 8 -12.06 25.35 20.63
N PRO A 9 -11.90 25.42 19.30
CA PRO A 9 -12.23 26.62 18.54
C PRO A 9 -13.69 27.02 18.78
N ASP A 10 -13.96 28.33 18.87
CA ASP A 10 -15.25 28.83 19.33
C ASP A 10 -16.45 28.34 18.49
N ALA A 11 -16.21 28.03 17.21
CA ALA A 11 -17.20 27.44 16.30
C ALA A 11 -17.70 26.04 16.71
N PHE A 12 -16.92 25.26 17.49
CA PHE A 12 -17.22 23.85 17.80
C PHE A 12 -17.54 23.59 19.27
N LYS A 13 -17.45 24.61 20.14
CA LYS A 13 -17.69 24.49 21.59
C LYS A 13 -19.07 23.91 21.95
N LYS A 14 -20.09 24.12 21.11
CA LYS A 14 -21.46 23.64 21.37
C LYS A 14 -21.65 22.14 21.08
N ASN A 15 -20.82 21.53 20.24
CA ASN A 15 -21.04 20.17 19.72
C ASN A 15 -19.96 19.17 20.15
N ILE A 16 -18.79 19.64 20.64
CA ILE A 16 -17.65 18.78 20.97
C ILE A 16 -17.18 19.09 22.39
N SER A 17 -17.13 18.06 23.24
CA SER A 17 -16.58 18.20 24.57
C SER A 17 -15.07 18.45 24.51
N LEU A 18 -14.53 19.20 25.47
CA LEU A 18 -13.09 19.46 25.55
C LEU A 18 -12.27 18.17 25.67
N LYS A 19 -12.83 17.13 26.33
CA LYS A 19 -12.22 15.80 26.43
C LYS A 19 -12.12 15.10 25.07
N ASP A 20 -13.16 15.19 24.24
CA ASP A 20 -13.16 14.58 22.91
C ASP A 20 -12.21 15.30 21.96
N HIS A 21 -12.13 16.64 22.05
CA HIS A 21 -11.17 17.42 21.28
C HIS A 21 -9.72 17.08 21.66
N GLN A 22 -9.43 16.96 22.96
CA GLN A 22 -8.12 16.53 23.44
C GLN A 22 -7.80 15.10 22.98
N LYS A 23 -8.75 14.17 23.09
CA LYS A 23 -8.60 12.78 22.63
C LYS A 23 -8.25 12.73 21.14
N ALA A 24 -8.98 13.48 20.30
CA ALA A 24 -8.70 13.58 18.88
C ALA A 24 -7.33 14.21 18.58
N ALA A 25 -6.93 15.24 19.32
CA ALA A 25 -5.62 15.87 19.16
C ALA A 25 -4.47 14.94 19.56
N HIS A 26 -4.63 14.17 20.65
CA HIS A 26 -3.66 13.16 21.06
C HIS A 26 -3.57 12.00 20.06
N TYR A 27 -4.70 11.58 19.50
CA TYR A 27 -4.74 10.59 18.43
C TYR A 27 -4.00 11.06 17.18
N ALA A 28 -4.28 12.29 16.73
CA ALA A 28 -3.64 12.87 15.55
C ALA A 28 -2.12 12.95 15.70
N ILE A 29 -1.62 13.32 16.88
CA ILE A 29 -0.18 13.38 17.15
C ILE A 29 0.44 11.99 17.16
N ALA A 30 -0.16 11.02 17.88
CA ALA A 30 0.37 9.66 17.91
C ALA A 30 0.43 9.04 16.50
N LYS A 31 -0.61 9.27 15.69
CA LYS A 31 -0.67 8.82 14.30
C LYS A 31 0.39 9.53 13.43
N SER A 32 0.60 10.83 13.63
CA SER A 32 1.61 11.60 12.91
C SER A 32 3.03 11.15 13.26
N GLU A 33 3.33 10.89 14.54
CA GLU A 33 4.64 10.41 14.98
C GLU A 33 4.98 9.04 14.38
N LEU A 34 3.99 8.14 14.32
CA LEU A 34 4.15 6.86 13.63
C LEU A 34 4.35 7.07 12.12
N GLY A 35 3.52 7.91 11.49
CA GLY A 35 3.60 8.21 10.06
C GLY A 35 4.95 8.79 9.66
N SER A 36 5.57 9.65 10.48
CA SER A 36 6.92 10.15 10.20
C SER A 36 7.98 9.05 10.23
N LYS A 37 7.87 8.07 11.14
CA LYS A 37 8.79 6.92 11.19
C LYS A 37 8.62 5.98 10.01
N ASP A 38 7.37 5.75 9.61
CA ASP A 38 7.01 4.97 8.43
C ASP A 38 7.62 5.61 7.16
N ILE A 39 7.41 6.91 6.96
CA ILE A 39 8.02 7.67 5.85
C ILE A 39 9.55 7.55 5.85
N LEU A 40 10.20 7.67 7.01
CA LEU A 40 11.65 7.52 7.11
C LEU A 40 12.12 6.11 6.73
N ALA A 41 11.38 5.07 7.14
CA ALA A 41 11.68 3.69 6.77
C ALA A 41 11.54 3.46 5.26
N GLN A 42 10.45 3.95 4.66
CA GLN A 42 10.22 3.87 3.22
C GLN A 42 11.26 4.67 2.42
N ALA A 43 11.61 5.88 2.87
CA ALA A 43 12.66 6.67 2.25
C ALA A 43 14.02 5.96 2.30
N SER A 44 14.35 5.34 3.45
CA SER A 44 15.58 4.55 3.60
C SER A 44 15.59 3.34 2.68
N LEU A 45 14.47 2.62 2.58
CA LEU A 45 14.31 1.51 1.65
C LEU A 45 14.50 1.96 0.20
N LEU A 46 13.88 3.08 -0.18
CA LEU A 46 14.02 3.65 -1.52
C LEU A 46 15.48 3.99 -1.82
N MET A 47 16.19 4.64 -0.90
CA MET A 47 17.62 4.90 -1.05
C MET A 47 18.44 3.62 -1.20
N LEU A 48 18.12 2.57 -0.43
CA LEU A 48 18.81 1.27 -0.57
C LEU A 48 18.52 0.59 -1.90
N LEU A 49 17.28 0.69 -2.40
CA LEU A 49 16.86 0.18 -3.70
C LEU A 49 17.59 0.91 -4.84
N THR A 50 17.57 2.25 -4.84
CA THR A 50 18.08 3.06 -5.95
C THR A 50 19.58 3.30 -5.89
N LEU A 51 20.13 3.67 -4.73
CA LEU A 51 21.53 4.05 -4.55
C LEU A 51 22.35 2.93 -3.89
N GLY A 52 21.74 2.12 -3.02
CA GLY A 52 22.41 1.05 -2.29
C GLY A 52 22.64 -0.25 -3.09
N GLY A 53 22.20 -0.30 -4.35
CA GLY A 53 22.36 -1.46 -5.23
C GLY A 53 21.52 -2.68 -4.82
N LEU A 54 20.51 -2.49 -3.97
CA LEU A 54 19.63 -3.58 -3.55
C LEU A 54 18.85 -4.17 -4.74
N ILE A 55 18.45 -3.33 -5.70
CA ILE A 55 17.82 -3.81 -6.95
C ILE A 55 18.77 -4.75 -7.71
N SER A 56 20.05 -4.41 -7.82
CA SER A 56 21.04 -5.27 -8.49
C SER A 56 21.21 -6.61 -7.76
N LYS A 57 21.24 -6.59 -6.41
CA LYS A 57 21.29 -7.84 -5.62
C LYS A 57 20.05 -8.70 -5.86
N ILE A 58 18.86 -8.11 -5.89
CA ILE A 58 17.61 -8.81 -6.18
C ILE A 58 17.64 -9.37 -7.60
N SER A 59 18.09 -8.58 -8.59
CA SER A 59 18.23 -9.02 -9.97
C SER A 59 19.12 -10.25 -10.08
N ASN A 60 20.27 -10.25 -9.41
CA ASN A 60 21.22 -11.36 -9.46
C ASN A 60 20.64 -12.67 -8.90
N ILE A 61 19.70 -12.60 -7.94
CA ILE A 61 19.01 -13.79 -7.41
C ILE A 61 18.18 -14.48 -8.50
N PHE A 62 17.69 -13.73 -9.49
CA PHE A 62 16.86 -14.23 -10.58
C PHE A 62 17.64 -14.48 -11.87
N ASP A 63 18.98 -14.47 -11.82
CA ASP A 63 19.82 -14.71 -13.00
C ASP A 63 19.68 -16.10 -13.61
N TRP A 64 19.14 -17.05 -12.85
CA TRP A 64 18.82 -18.39 -13.34
C TRP A 64 17.56 -18.44 -14.21
N ILE A 65 16.73 -17.39 -14.20
CA ILE A 65 15.55 -17.30 -15.07
C ILE A 65 15.99 -16.87 -16.46
N SER A 66 15.74 -17.72 -17.46
CA SER A 66 16.14 -17.51 -18.86
C SER A 66 15.26 -16.52 -19.61
N SER A 67 13.98 -16.41 -19.27
CA SER A 67 13.05 -15.45 -19.86
C SER A 67 13.25 -14.06 -19.25
N SER A 68 13.55 -13.06 -20.10
CA SER A 68 13.69 -11.66 -19.70
C SER A 68 12.42 -11.14 -19.00
N THR A 69 11.26 -11.35 -19.61
CA THR A 69 9.97 -10.88 -19.07
C THR A 69 9.65 -11.50 -17.72
N LEU A 70 9.86 -12.81 -17.54
CA LEU A 70 9.61 -13.47 -16.26
C LEU A 70 10.59 -13.00 -15.17
N ARG A 71 11.84 -12.74 -15.53
CA ARG A 71 12.83 -12.17 -14.61
C ARG A 71 12.40 -10.79 -14.14
N ASP A 72 11.99 -9.91 -15.06
CA ASP A 72 11.53 -8.55 -14.73
C ASP A 72 10.30 -8.58 -13.81
N VAL A 73 9.33 -9.46 -14.09
CA VAL A 73 8.17 -9.68 -13.21
C VAL A 73 8.62 -10.13 -11.81
N ALA A 74 9.52 -11.10 -11.72
CA ALA A 74 10.00 -11.61 -10.44
C ALA A 74 10.74 -10.55 -9.61
N ILE A 75 11.54 -9.69 -10.26
CA ILE A 75 12.22 -8.57 -9.61
C ILE A 75 11.21 -7.57 -9.06
N ILE A 76 10.23 -7.14 -9.88
CA ILE A 76 9.20 -6.18 -9.45
C ILE A 76 8.39 -6.76 -8.28
N LEU A 77 7.94 -8.02 -8.37
CA LEU A 77 7.21 -8.67 -7.29
C LEU A 77 8.03 -8.78 -5.99
N SER A 78 9.33 -9.04 -6.10
CA SER A 78 10.23 -9.09 -4.94
C SER A 78 10.35 -7.73 -4.26
N VAL A 79 10.52 -6.66 -5.04
CA VAL A 79 10.57 -5.29 -4.50
C VAL A 79 9.24 -4.91 -3.84
N MET A 80 8.10 -5.23 -4.47
CA MET A 80 6.77 -5.01 -3.89
C MET A 80 6.58 -5.78 -2.59
N LEU A 81 7.03 -7.04 -2.53
CA LEU A 81 6.94 -7.87 -1.35
C LEU A 81 7.79 -7.32 -0.19
N ILE A 82 9.04 -6.92 -0.47
CA ILE A 82 9.93 -6.31 0.53
C ILE A 82 9.31 -5.02 1.09
N SER A 83 8.77 -4.17 0.20
CA SER A 83 8.13 -2.92 0.60
C SER A 83 6.90 -3.19 1.49
N SER A 84 6.04 -4.12 1.07
CA SER A 84 4.86 -4.52 1.84
C SER A 84 5.22 -5.09 3.22
N LEU A 85 6.32 -5.85 3.30
CA LEU A 85 6.79 -6.44 4.55
C LEU A 85 7.33 -5.38 5.52
N ILE A 86 7.92 -4.30 5.01
CA ILE A 86 8.38 -3.15 5.81
C ILE A 86 7.19 -2.33 6.31
N ASP A 87 6.14 -2.15 5.50
CA ASP A 87 4.93 -1.41 5.88
C ASP A 87 4.05 -2.17 6.90
N LEU A 88 4.07 -3.51 6.83
CA LEU A 88 3.26 -4.39 7.67
C LEU A 88 3.37 -4.10 9.19
N PRO A 89 4.57 -4.01 9.81
CA PRO A 89 4.70 -3.71 11.23
C PRO A 89 4.15 -2.32 11.60
N PHE A 90 4.28 -1.32 10.73
CA PHE A 90 3.72 0.02 10.96
C PHE A 90 2.20 -0.02 10.93
N ASN A 91 1.61 -0.70 9.95
CA ASN A 91 0.16 -0.90 9.85
C ASN A 91 -0.41 -1.68 11.04
N TYR A 92 0.31 -2.71 11.50
CA TYR A 92 -0.06 -3.46 12.70
C TYR A 92 -0.01 -2.58 13.95
N TYR A 93 1.08 -1.82 14.15
CA TYR A 93 1.22 -0.93 15.30
C TYR A 93 0.15 0.18 15.30
N LYS A 94 -0.14 0.75 14.13
CA LYS A 94 -1.21 1.74 13.97
C LYS A 94 -2.56 1.17 14.43
N THR A 95 -2.94 0.00 13.94
CA THR A 95 -4.26 -0.61 14.21
C THR A 95 -4.38 -1.09 15.67
N PHE A 96 -3.42 -1.87 16.15
CA PHE A 96 -3.52 -2.58 17.44
C PHE A 96 -2.86 -1.85 18.61
N LYS A 97 -2.10 -0.78 18.39
CA LYS A 97 -1.55 0.04 19.48
C LYS A 97 -2.12 1.45 19.49
N ILE A 98 -2.18 2.12 18.34
CA ILE A 98 -2.70 3.49 18.30
C ILE A 98 -4.22 3.46 18.29
N ASP A 99 -4.85 2.92 17.25
CA ASP A 99 -6.31 2.95 17.11
C ASP A 99 -6.99 2.23 18.28
N GLU A 100 -6.42 1.13 18.78
CA GLU A 100 -6.93 0.41 19.96
C GLU A 100 -6.87 1.25 21.24
N LYS A 101 -5.75 1.95 21.50
CA LYS A 101 -5.59 2.84 22.67
C LYS A 101 -6.62 3.97 22.69
N PHE A 102 -7.04 4.45 21.53
CA PHE A 102 -8.05 5.50 21.43
C PHE A 102 -9.48 4.96 21.26
N GLY A 103 -9.67 3.63 21.23
CA GLY A 103 -10.97 2.99 21.07
C GLY A 103 -11.56 3.11 19.67
N PHE A 104 -10.72 3.39 18.66
CA PHE A 104 -11.10 3.42 17.25
C PHE A 104 -10.92 2.07 16.56
N ASN A 105 -10.20 1.13 17.17
CA ASN A 105 -9.98 -0.18 16.58
C ASN A 105 -11.29 -0.99 16.56
N ARG A 106 -11.72 -1.38 15.36
CA ARG A 106 -12.81 -2.34 15.11
C ARG A 106 -12.30 -3.64 14.48
N MET A 107 -11.00 -3.72 14.20
CA MET A 107 -10.34 -4.84 13.54
C MET A 107 -9.88 -5.87 14.56
N THR A 108 -10.16 -7.15 14.29
CA THR A 108 -9.56 -8.26 15.03
C THR A 108 -8.26 -8.71 14.35
N LYS A 109 -7.35 -9.34 15.09
CA LYS A 109 -6.11 -9.89 14.52
C LYS A 109 -6.38 -10.89 13.39
N LYS A 110 -7.41 -11.73 13.57
CA LYS A 110 -7.84 -12.71 12.55
C LYS A 110 -8.28 -12.02 11.26
N LEU A 111 -9.09 -10.97 11.38
CA LEU A 111 -9.57 -10.20 10.23
C LEU A 111 -8.40 -9.49 9.53
N PHE A 112 -7.50 -8.85 10.30
CA PHE A 112 -6.32 -8.17 9.75
C PHE A 112 -5.44 -9.08 8.88
N PHE A 113 -5.05 -10.25 9.38
CA PHE A 113 -4.24 -11.18 8.59
C PHE A 113 -5.01 -11.82 7.43
N SER A 114 -6.31 -12.09 7.61
CA SER A 114 -7.16 -12.58 6.53
C SER A 114 -7.27 -11.56 5.40
N ASP A 115 -7.39 -10.27 5.72
CA ASP A 115 -7.54 -9.20 4.74
C ASP A 115 -6.24 -9.00 3.97
N ILE A 116 -5.09 -9.05 4.65
CA ILE A 116 -3.78 -9.02 4.00
C ILE A 116 -3.66 -10.18 3.01
N TYR A 117 -4.03 -11.39 3.41
CA TYR A 117 -3.95 -12.55 2.53
C TYR A 117 -4.87 -12.41 1.31
N LYS A 118 -6.12 -11.96 1.51
CA LYS A 118 -7.06 -11.67 0.41
C LYS A 118 -6.54 -10.59 -0.52
N GLN A 119 -5.96 -9.52 0.02
CA GLN A 119 -5.36 -8.43 -0.76
C GLN A 119 -4.16 -8.91 -1.58
N ILE A 120 -3.30 -9.77 -1.02
CA ILE A 120 -2.17 -10.36 -1.75
C ILE A 120 -2.69 -11.24 -2.88
N ILE A 121 -3.65 -12.12 -2.63
CA ILE A 121 -4.21 -12.98 -3.68
C ILE A 121 -4.83 -12.12 -4.79
N LEU A 122 -5.72 -11.19 -4.45
CA LEU A 122 -6.38 -10.35 -5.44
C LEU A 122 -5.38 -9.49 -6.21
N GLY A 123 -4.40 -8.91 -5.51
CA GLY A 123 -3.33 -8.12 -6.09
C GLY A 123 -2.47 -8.94 -7.05
N LEU A 124 -2.14 -10.19 -6.73
CA LEU A 124 -1.40 -11.08 -7.62
C LEU A 124 -2.28 -11.56 -8.79
N SER A 125 -3.51 -12.01 -8.53
CA SER A 125 -4.42 -12.52 -9.57
C SER A 125 -4.78 -11.47 -10.61
N LEU A 126 -4.93 -10.21 -10.22
CA LEU A 126 -5.26 -9.12 -11.14
C LEU A 126 -4.02 -8.36 -11.62
N GLY A 127 -3.06 -8.12 -10.73
CA GLY A 127 -1.85 -7.34 -11.00
C GLY A 127 -0.80 -8.08 -11.81
N LEU A 128 -0.64 -9.39 -11.61
CA LEU A 128 0.40 -10.16 -12.31
C LEU A 128 0.11 -10.30 -13.81
N PRO A 129 -1.12 -10.61 -14.27
CA PRO A 129 -1.43 -10.65 -15.70
C PRO A 129 -1.21 -9.29 -16.39
N ILE A 130 -1.68 -8.20 -15.78
CA ILE A 130 -1.53 -6.86 -16.37
C ILE A 130 -0.07 -6.42 -16.39
N LEU A 131 0.71 -6.72 -15.35
CA LEU A 131 2.14 -6.46 -15.29
C LEU A 131 2.89 -7.24 -16.37
N PHE A 132 2.58 -8.53 -16.52
CA PHE A 132 3.18 -9.37 -17.55
C PHE A 132 2.88 -8.84 -18.95
N VAL A 133 1.61 -8.51 -19.25
CA VAL A 133 1.22 -7.94 -20.54
C VAL A 133 1.93 -6.61 -20.79
N ALA A 134 2.04 -5.74 -19.77
CA ALA A 134 2.73 -4.47 -19.90
C ALA A 134 4.21 -4.64 -20.26
N LEU A 135 4.93 -5.53 -19.57
CA LEU A 135 6.34 -5.81 -19.85
C LEU A 135 6.54 -6.52 -21.19
N TRP A 136 5.63 -7.42 -21.55
CA TRP A 136 5.65 -8.09 -22.85
C TRP A 136 5.43 -7.09 -23.99
N MET A 137 4.48 -6.16 -23.85
CA MET A 137 4.22 -5.10 -24.83
C MET A 137 5.42 -4.16 -24.98
N LEU A 138 6.08 -3.82 -23.87
CA LEU A 138 7.28 -2.98 -23.89
C LEU A 138 8.38 -3.59 -24.78
N GLN A 139 8.51 -4.91 -24.80
CA GLN A 139 9.54 -5.61 -25.59
C GLN A 139 9.11 -5.90 -27.04
N ASN A 140 7.81 -6.10 -27.30
CA ASN A 140 7.33 -6.67 -28.57
C ASN A 140 6.42 -5.76 -29.42
N ALA A 141 5.79 -4.72 -28.85
CA ALA A 141 4.72 -3.97 -29.54
C ALA A 141 5.21 -2.80 -30.43
N GLY A 142 6.52 -2.72 -30.70
CA GLY A 142 7.12 -1.71 -31.57
C GLY A 142 6.99 -0.28 -31.06
N SER A 143 7.08 0.72 -31.93
CA SER A 143 7.10 2.14 -31.55
C SER A 143 5.81 2.65 -30.89
N TYR A 144 4.68 1.99 -31.13
CA TYR A 144 3.37 2.37 -30.59
C TYR A 144 2.96 1.55 -29.36
N TRP A 145 3.91 0.84 -28.72
CA TRP A 145 3.67 0.01 -27.52
C TRP A 145 2.88 0.74 -26.43
N TRP A 146 3.15 2.03 -26.22
CA TRP A 146 2.51 2.85 -25.19
C TRP A 146 1.01 3.03 -25.45
N LEU A 147 0.60 3.12 -26.71
CA LEU A 147 -0.80 3.30 -27.11
C LEU A 147 -1.57 1.99 -26.90
N TYR A 148 -0.98 0.86 -27.29
CA TYR A 148 -1.56 -0.45 -27.03
C TYR A 148 -1.70 -0.72 -25.52
N LEU A 149 -0.66 -0.41 -24.74
CA LEU A 149 -0.70 -0.53 -23.30
C LEU A 149 -1.79 0.36 -22.69
N TRP A 150 -1.93 1.60 -23.18
CA TRP A 150 -2.99 2.50 -22.74
C TRP A 150 -4.39 1.94 -23.01
N VAL A 151 -4.62 1.34 -24.18
CA VAL A 151 -5.91 0.70 -24.52
C VAL A 151 -6.19 -0.47 -23.58
N VAL A 152 -5.21 -1.38 -23.39
CA VAL A 152 -5.35 -2.53 -22.49
C VAL A 152 -5.59 -2.07 -21.05
N TRP A 153 -4.84 -1.08 -20.58
CA TRP A 153 -4.99 -0.51 -19.25
C TRP A 153 -6.36 0.16 -19.04
N SER A 154 -6.85 0.89 -20.04
CA SER A 154 -8.17 1.53 -20.00
C SER A 154 -9.29 0.49 -19.94
N LEU A 155 -9.23 -0.55 -20.80
CA LEU A 155 -10.21 -1.62 -20.81
C LEU A 155 -10.20 -2.40 -19.48
N PHE A 156 -9.01 -2.70 -18.95
CA PHE A 156 -8.85 -3.32 -17.65
C PHE A 156 -9.50 -2.49 -16.54
N ASN A 157 -9.29 -1.17 -16.50
CA ASN A 157 -9.94 -0.30 -15.52
C ASN A 157 -11.47 -0.32 -15.62
N LEU A 158 -12.02 -0.29 -16.83
CA LEU A 158 -13.47 -0.40 -17.04
C LEU A 158 -14.02 -1.73 -16.53
N LEU A 159 -13.30 -2.84 -16.79
CA LEU A 159 -13.67 -4.16 -16.27
C LEU A 159 -13.61 -4.19 -14.74
N ILE A 160 -12.56 -3.65 -14.12
CA ILE A 160 -12.45 -3.58 -12.67
C ILE A 160 -13.58 -2.74 -12.06
N LEU A 161 -13.97 -1.62 -12.67
CA LEU A 161 -15.11 -0.83 -12.17
C LEU A 161 -16.42 -1.63 -12.14
N ALA A 162 -16.61 -2.54 -13.10
CA ALA A 162 -17.77 -3.43 -13.12
C ALA A 162 -17.64 -4.61 -12.13
N ILE A 163 -16.44 -5.23 -12.04
CA ILE A 163 -16.19 -6.42 -11.22
C ILE A 163 -16.06 -6.07 -9.74
N TYR A 164 -15.54 -4.89 -9.41
CA TYR A 164 -15.22 -4.48 -8.05
C TYR A 164 -16.42 -4.53 -7.09
N PRO A 165 -17.56 -3.87 -7.37
CA PRO A 165 -18.70 -3.89 -6.45
C PRO A 165 -19.35 -5.27 -6.33
N THR A 166 -19.36 -6.07 -7.39
CA THR A 166 -20.12 -7.32 -7.44
C THR A 166 -19.33 -8.53 -6.94
N TRP A 167 -18.01 -8.55 -7.18
CA TRP A 167 -17.15 -9.68 -6.82
C TRP A 167 -16.10 -9.31 -5.78
N ILE A 168 -15.45 -8.15 -5.87
CA ILE A 168 -14.33 -7.83 -4.98
C ILE A 168 -14.82 -7.36 -3.61
N ALA A 169 -15.78 -6.44 -3.56
CA ALA A 169 -16.28 -5.88 -2.30
C ALA A 169 -16.88 -6.94 -1.34
N PRO A 170 -17.67 -7.94 -1.80
CA PRO A 170 -18.18 -9.00 -0.93
C PRO A 170 -17.09 -9.90 -0.33
N PHE A 171 -15.92 -10.03 -0.97
CA PHE A 171 -14.82 -10.82 -0.42
C PHE A 171 -14.18 -10.17 0.82
N PHE A 172 -14.35 -8.86 1.01
CA PHE A 172 -13.75 -8.07 2.10
C PHE A 172 -14.72 -7.72 3.23
N ASN A 173 -16.03 -7.88 3.03
CA ASN A 173 -17.05 -7.69 4.06
C ASN A 173 -17.36 -9.01 4.78
#